data_AF-A0A5J4N3D4-F1
#
_entry.id   AF-A0A5J4N3D4-F1
#
_cell.length_a   1.000
_cell.length_b   1.000
_cell.length_c   1.000
_cell.angle_alpha   90.00
_cell.angle_beta   90.00
_cell.angle_gamma   90.00
#
_symmetry.space_group_name_H-M   'P 1'
#
loop_
_entity.id
_entity.type
_entity.pdbx_description
1 polymer ?
#
loop_
_entity_poly.entity_id
_entity_poly.type
_entity_poly.pdbx_seq_one_letter_code
_entity_poly.pdbx_strand_id
1 'polypeptide(L)'
;MFYSVHYSRIILPMTVEEYRVAQLYAVAEASKRETGGGDGVEILVNEPFTTEVYPPDPPLLDGDPRYQTGQYTRKLYHLAHKVPSIVRQVAPTKSLILQEVAWNAYPYCRTVLTNDYFTTSFCIKIESLHSSDISLTNAHHLSPEELESRKLVDIDIGNISPSDKDYNPDEDPTTFKSQKTGRGPLKPGWWLVSSGSTGY
;
A
#
# COMPACT_ATOMS: atom_id res chain seq x y z
N MET A 1 9.54 23.02 2.52
CA MET A 1 9.30 21.57 2.40
C MET A 1 7.81 21.40 2.26
N PHE A 2 7.32 20.88 1.14
CA PHE A 2 5.90 20.58 0.98
C PHE A 2 5.65 19.22 1.63
N TYR A 3 4.71 19.17 2.56
CA TYR A 3 4.31 17.95 3.24
C TYR A 3 2.79 17.85 3.14
N SER A 4 2.31 16.70 2.71
CA SER A 4 0.88 16.41 2.58
C SER A 4 0.60 15.04 3.17
N VAL A 5 -0.48 14.94 3.94
CA VAL A 5 -0.95 13.68 4.52
C VAL A 5 -2.29 13.35 3.90
N HIS A 6 -2.40 12.12 3.42
CA HIS A 6 -3.63 11.60 2.82
C HIS A 6 -4.01 10.33 3.55
N TYR A 7 -5.31 10.16 3.78
CA TYR A 7 -5.82 8.99 4.46
C TYR A 7 -6.87 8.32 3.59
N SER A 8 -6.65 7.05 3.31
CA SER A 8 -7.55 6.24 2.50
C SER A 8 -8.01 5.02 3.28
N ARG A 9 -9.26 4.60 3.05
CA ARG A 9 -9.80 3.33 3.53
C ARG A 9 -10.23 2.52 2.31
N ILE A 10 -9.60 1.37 2.11
CA ILE A 10 -9.89 0.45 1.02
C ILE A 10 -10.66 -0.72 1.62
N ILE A 11 -11.89 -0.94 1.15
CA ILE A 11 -12.72 -2.06 1.61
C ILE A 11 -12.62 -3.20 0.61
N LEU A 12 -12.36 -4.41 1.10
CA LEU A 12 -12.09 -5.59 0.28
C LEU A 12 -13.00 -6.76 0.67
N PRO A 13 -13.51 -7.56 -0.28
CA PRO A 13 -14.37 -8.72 -0.01
C PRO A 13 -13.52 -9.94 0.41
N MET A 14 -12.67 -9.77 1.42
CA MET A 14 -11.81 -10.82 1.95
C MET A 14 -11.48 -10.58 3.41
N THR A 15 -11.14 -11.65 4.13
CA THR A 15 -10.72 -11.54 5.52
C THR A 15 -9.31 -10.94 5.61
N VAL A 16 -8.96 -10.44 6.79
CA VAL A 16 -7.60 -9.98 7.12
C VAL A 16 -6.57 -11.09 6.84
N GLU A 17 -6.86 -12.33 7.21
CA GLU A 17 -5.94 -13.45 6.95
C GLU A 17 -5.79 -13.77 5.46
N GLU A 18 -6.87 -13.72 4.68
CA GLU A 18 -6.80 -13.87 3.22
C GLU A 18 -5.98 -12.75 2.59
N TYR A 19 -6.16 -11.50 3.06
CA TYR A 19 -5.42 -10.35 2.56
C TYR A 19 -3.92 -10.49 2.80
N ARG A 20 -3.50 -11.02 3.95
CA ARG A 20 -2.08 -11.24 4.27
C ARG A 20 -1.39 -12.06 3.17
N VAL A 21 -2.03 -13.14 2.71
CA VAL A 21 -1.49 -13.99 1.64
C VAL A 21 -1.62 -13.30 0.28
N ALA A 22 -2.78 -12.71 0.00
CA ALA A 22 -3.06 -12.06 -1.27
C ALA A 22 -2.12 -10.88 -1.55
N GLN A 23 -1.80 -10.07 -0.54
CA GLN A 23 -0.90 -8.93 -0.67
C GLN A 23 0.51 -9.37 -1.07
N LEU A 24 1.06 -10.41 -0.45
CA LEU A 24 2.40 -10.91 -0.79
C LEU A 24 2.45 -11.42 -2.23
N TYR A 25 1.41 -12.13 -2.67
CA TYR A 25 1.28 -12.56 -4.06
C TYR A 25 1.17 -11.37 -5.01
N ALA A 26 0.29 -10.41 -4.71
CA ALA A 26 0.08 -9.22 -5.55
C ALA A 26 1.34 -8.38 -5.67
N VAL A 27 2.10 -8.20 -4.58
CA VAL A 27 3.40 -7.50 -4.60
C VAL A 27 4.39 -8.23 -5.49
N ALA A 28 4.47 -9.56 -5.41
CA ALA A 28 5.36 -10.34 -6.26
C ALA A 28 4.99 -10.24 -7.75
N GLU A 29 3.71 -10.37 -8.09
CA GLU A 29 3.23 -10.26 -9.47
C GLU A 29 3.39 -8.85 -10.04
N ALA A 30 3.05 -7.82 -9.26
CA ALA A 30 3.30 -6.43 -9.65
C ALA A 30 4.80 -6.19 -9.88
N SER A 31 5.66 -6.64 -8.96
CA SER A 31 7.13 -6.52 -9.11
C SER A 31 7.63 -7.19 -10.39
N LYS A 32 7.10 -8.36 -10.77
CA LYS A 32 7.46 -9.05 -12.03
C LYS A 32 7.04 -8.25 -13.25
N ARG A 33 5.79 -7.75 -13.29
CA ARG A 33 5.28 -6.93 -14.42
C ARG A 33 6.08 -5.64 -14.59
N GLU A 34 6.50 -5.06 -13.47
CA GLU A 34 7.25 -3.82 -13.42
C GLU A 34 8.76 -4.01 -13.69
N THR A 35 9.26 -5.24 -13.80
CA THR A 35 10.70 -5.50 -14.01
C THR A 35 10.98 -5.87 -15.47
N GLY A 36 11.80 -5.06 -16.15
CA GLY A 36 12.16 -5.28 -17.55
C GLY A 36 12.90 -4.08 -18.16
N GLY A 37 13.77 -4.33 -19.14
CA GLY A 37 14.41 -3.26 -19.93
C GLY A 37 15.39 -2.35 -19.17
N GLY A 38 15.89 -2.78 -18.01
CA GLY A 38 16.80 -2.01 -17.14
C GLY A 38 16.11 -1.30 -15.97
N ASP A 39 14.78 -1.28 -15.96
CA ASP A 39 13.97 -0.83 -14.82
C ASP A 39 13.43 -2.05 -14.03
N GLY A 40 13.08 -1.84 -12.77
CA GLY A 40 12.51 -2.90 -11.94
C GLY A 40 12.79 -2.75 -10.46
N VAL A 41 12.49 -3.83 -9.73
CA VAL A 41 12.63 -3.91 -8.27
C VAL A 41 13.79 -4.81 -7.92
N GLU A 42 14.80 -4.25 -7.25
CA GLU A 42 15.93 -5.00 -6.71
C GLU A 42 15.72 -5.21 -5.20
N ILE A 43 15.70 -6.46 -4.74
CA ILE A 43 15.56 -6.79 -3.32
C ILE A 43 16.95 -6.91 -2.71
N LEU A 44 17.29 -6.01 -1.79
CA LEU A 44 18.59 -6.00 -1.11
C LEU A 44 18.57 -6.75 0.22
N VAL A 45 17.46 -6.63 0.96
CA VAL A 45 17.27 -7.32 2.25
C VAL A 45 15.83 -7.83 2.30
N ASN A 46 15.66 -9.04 2.81
CA ASN A 46 14.37 -9.64 3.12
C ASN A 46 14.54 -10.58 4.31
N GLU A 47 14.55 -10.03 5.51
CA GLU A 47 14.88 -10.74 6.76
C GLU A 47 13.88 -10.39 7.86
N PRO A 48 13.68 -11.26 8.86
CA PRO A 48 12.89 -10.92 10.03
C PRO A 48 13.47 -9.71 10.77
N PHE A 49 12.60 -8.90 11.38
CA PHE A 49 13.01 -7.80 12.27
C PHE A 49 12.54 -8.05 13.71
N THR A 50 13.30 -7.49 14.64
CA THR A 50 12.99 -7.45 16.08
C THR A 50 13.29 -6.05 16.63
N THR A 51 13.21 -5.87 17.94
CA THR A 51 13.66 -4.67 18.63
C THR A 51 15.17 -4.43 18.55
N GLU A 52 15.95 -5.44 18.15
CA GLU A 52 17.41 -5.38 18.03
C GLU A 52 17.89 -5.46 16.57
N VAL A 53 17.16 -6.20 15.73
CA VAL A 53 17.54 -6.47 14.33
C VAL A 53 16.62 -5.69 13.40
N TYR A 54 17.19 -4.75 12.64
CA TYR A 54 16.46 -3.79 11.81
C TYR A 54 15.29 -3.09 12.52
N PRO A 55 15.51 -2.49 13.72
CA PRO A 55 14.42 -1.87 14.46
C PRO A 55 13.83 -0.67 13.69
N PRO A 56 12.51 -0.51 13.69
CA PRO A 56 11.85 0.66 13.13
C PRO A 56 12.14 1.90 13.99
N ASP A 57 12.49 3.01 13.34
CA ASP A 57 12.68 4.31 13.99
C ASP A 57 11.88 5.40 13.26
N PRO A 58 10.89 6.05 13.91
CA PRO A 58 10.40 5.79 15.27
C PRO A 58 9.75 4.39 15.41
N PRO A 59 9.37 3.92 16.62
CA PRO A 59 8.63 2.68 16.77
C PRO A 59 7.33 2.63 15.94
N LEU A 60 6.85 1.42 15.62
CA LEU A 60 5.59 1.23 14.89
C LEU A 60 4.40 1.53 15.82
N LEU A 61 3.41 2.25 15.30
CA LEU A 61 2.15 2.62 15.98
C LEU A 61 2.35 2.97 17.47
N ASP A 62 3.12 4.02 17.73
CA ASP A 62 3.43 4.54 19.07
C ASP A 62 4.07 3.54 20.04
N GLY A 63 4.78 2.55 19.50
CA GLY A 63 5.48 1.54 20.30
C GLY A 63 4.56 0.43 20.83
N ASP A 64 3.39 0.24 20.20
CA ASP A 64 2.48 -0.84 20.54
C ASP A 64 3.22 -2.20 20.52
N PRO A 65 3.18 -2.97 21.63
CA PRO A 65 3.97 -4.19 21.79
C PRO A 65 3.62 -5.28 20.77
N ARG A 66 2.46 -5.19 20.11
CA ARG A 66 2.05 -6.14 19.07
C ARG A 66 2.89 -6.03 17.79
N TYR A 67 3.55 -4.89 17.57
CA TYR A 67 4.24 -4.60 16.30
C TYR A 67 5.77 -4.50 16.46
N GLN A 68 6.34 -5.23 17.41
CA GLN A 68 7.77 -5.27 17.70
C GLN A 68 8.57 -6.25 16.84
N THR A 69 7.88 -7.16 16.13
CA THR A 69 8.50 -8.16 15.26
C THR A 69 7.74 -8.29 13.95
N GLY A 70 8.41 -8.80 12.92
CA GLY A 70 7.80 -9.00 11.60
C GLY A 70 8.86 -9.22 10.53
N GLN A 71 8.57 -8.78 9.30
CA GLN A 71 9.50 -8.87 8.17
C GLN A 71 10.02 -7.49 7.80
N TYR A 72 11.34 -7.34 7.71
CA TYR A 72 12.02 -6.19 7.16
C TYR A 72 12.39 -6.43 5.70
N THR A 73 12.11 -5.46 4.84
CA THR A 73 12.59 -5.47 3.47
C THR A 73 13.25 -4.16 3.11
N ARG A 74 14.32 -4.26 2.31
CA ARG A 74 14.96 -3.11 1.67
C ARG A 74 15.05 -3.37 0.18
N LYS A 75 14.54 -2.44 -0.62
CA LYS A 75 14.50 -2.55 -2.08
C LYS A 75 14.98 -1.28 -2.76
N LEU A 76 15.46 -1.42 -3.99
CA LEU A 76 15.68 -0.30 -4.91
C LEU A 76 14.69 -0.41 -6.07
N TYR A 77 13.98 0.68 -6.34
CA TYR A 77 13.19 0.83 -7.54
C TYR A 77 13.98 1.63 -8.58
N HIS A 78 14.31 1.00 -9.68
CA HIS A 78 14.96 1.63 -10.83
C HIS A 78 13.87 2.14 -11.78
N LEU A 79 13.78 3.46 -11.96
CA LEU A 79 12.67 4.14 -12.67
C LEU A 79 13.10 4.88 -13.95
N ALA A 80 14.32 4.63 -14.43
CA ALA A 80 14.94 5.48 -15.46
C ALA A 80 14.20 5.46 -16.80
N HIS A 81 13.54 4.37 -17.14
CA HIS A 81 12.74 4.19 -18.36
C HIS A 81 11.23 4.39 -18.14
N LYS A 82 10.77 4.49 -16.89
CA LYS A 82 9.36 4.74 -16.51
C LYS A 82 9.00 6.21 -16.33
N VAL A 83 9.99 7.10 -16.27
CA VAL A 83 9.75 8.54 -16.26
C VAL A 83 9.66 9.11 -17.69
N PRO A 84 8.90 10.18 -17.94
CA PRO A 84 8.86 10.83 -19.26
C PRO A 84 10.27 11.18 -19.78
N SER A 85 10.50 11.06 -21.09
CA SER A 85 11.84 11.24 -21.69
C SER A 85 12.49 12.59 -21.36
N ILE A 86 11.69 13.64 -21.20
CA ILE A 86 12.20 14.98 -20.82
C ILE A 86 12.80 14.93 -19.41
N VAL A 87 12.15 14.24 -18.47
CA VAL A 87 12.65 14.05 -17.10
C VAL A 87 13.96 13.26 -17.12
N ARG A 88 14.02 12.17 -17.89
CA ARG A 88 15.23 11.33 -17.99
C ARG A 88 16.45 12.10 -18.50
N GLN A 89 16.28 13.04 -19.43
CA GLN A 89 17.39 13.79 -20.01
C GLN A 89 17.98 14.84 -19.06
N VAL A 90 17.19 15.33 -18.10
CA VAL A 90 17.60 16.40 -17.17
C VAL A 90 17.88 15.88 -15.76
N ALA A 91 17.32 14.72 -15.40
CA ALA A 91 17.46 14.12 -14.08
C ALA A 91 18.78 13.34 -13.97
N PRO A 92 19.61 13.59 -12.96
CA PRO A 92 20.78 12.76 -12.68
C PRO A 92 20.37 11.31 -12.43
N THR A 93 21.14 10.34 -12.91
CA THR A 93 20.78 8.90 -12.81
C THR A 93 20.39 8.46 -11.38
N LYS A 94 21.07 8.99 -10.36
CA LYS A 94 20.77 8.70 -8.94
C LYS A 94 19.42 9.22 -8.47
N SER A 95 18.85 10.25 -9.11
CA SER A 95 17.53 10.77 -8.77
C SER A 95 16.39 9.90 -9.30
N LEU A 96 16.69 8.87 -10.11
CA LEU A 96 15.73 7.94 -10.69
C LEU A 96 15.75 6.56 -9.99
N ILE A 97 16.46 6.46 -8.87
CA ILE A 97 16.49 5.26 -8.02
C ILE A 97 15.81 5.60 -6.70
N LEU A 98 14.69 4.97 -6.38
CA LEU A 98 14.06 5.12 -5.07
C LEU A 98 14.51 3.98 -4.16
N GLN A 99 14.86 4.30 -2.93
CA GLN A 99 15.09 3.31 -1.90
C GLN A 99 13.81 3.11 -1.10
N GLU A 100 13.33 1.88 -1.02
CA GLU A 100 12.24 1.49 -0.13
C GLU A 100 12.82 0.73 1.07
N VAL A 101 12.35 1.10 2.25
CA VAL A 101 12.49 0.32 3.47
C VAL A 101 11.09 0.05 4.01
N ALA A 102 10.77 -1.20 4.33
CA ALA A 102 9.48 -1.57 4.88
C ALA A 102 9.60 -2.51 6.07
N TRP A 103 8.76 -2.25 7.09
CA TRP A 103 8.52 -3.11 8.24
C TRP A 103 7.09 -3.63 8.15
N ASN A 104 6.96 -4.93 7.88
CA ASN A 104 5.68 -5.63 7.83
C ASN A 104 5.48 -6.39 9.15
N ALA A 105 4.77 -5.76 10.10
CA ALA A 105 4.35 -6.31 11.38
C ALA A 105 2.85 -6.62 11.33
N TYR A 106 2.45 -7.44 10.35
CA TYR A 106 1.05 -7.67 10.00
C TYR A 106 0.17 -7.90 11.25
N PRO A 107 -0.96 -7.18 11.40
CA PRO A 107 -1.67 -6.40 10.37
C PRO A 107 -1.19 -4.95 10.19
N TYR A 108 -0.15 -4.49 10.86
CA TYR A 108 0.39 -3.15 10.66
C TYR A 108 1.65 -3.17 9.79
N CYS A 109 1.76 -2.25 8.84
CA CYS A 109 2.95 -2.09 8.03
C CYS A 109 3.34 -0.62 7.94
N ARG A 110 4.65 -0.36 7.95
CA ARG A 110 5.22 0.93 7.57
C ARG A 110 6.16 0.74 6.41
N THR A 111 6.01 1.55 5.37
CA THR A 111 6.91 1.63 4.23
C THR A 111 7.40 3.06 4.09
N VAL A 112 8.70 3.24 3.89
CA VAL A 112 9.36 4.53 3.69
C VAL A 112 10.12 4.48 2.38
N LEU A 113 9.77 5.36 1.45
CA LEU A 113 10.51 5.58 0.22
C LEU A 113 11.31 6.88 0.30
N THR A 114 12.60 6.79 0.04
CA THR A 114 13.54 7.91 -0.02
C THR A 114 14.27 7.93 -1.35
N ASN A 115 14.99 9.02 -1.61
CA ASN A 115 15.86 9.14 -2.76
C ASN A 115 17.19 9.80 -2.34
N ASP A 116 18.30 9.10 -2.53
CA ASP A 116 19.62 9.55 -2.09
C ASP A 116 20.05 10.88 -2.70
N TYR A 117 19.60 11.18 -3.93
CA TYR A 117 19.94 12.44 -4.59
C TYR A 117 19.22 13.64 -3.94
N PHE A 118 17.94 13.48 -3.61
CA PHE A 118 17.17 14.53 -2.93
C PHE A 118 17.40 14.57 -1.42
N THR A 119 18.25 13.69 -0.88
CA THR A 119 18.61 13.59 0.54
C THR A 119 17.37 13.66 1.45
N THR A 120 17.26 14.67 2.31
CA THR A 120 16.13 14.85 3.24
C THR A 120 14.92 15.56 2.63
N SER A 121 15.01 16.02 1.38
CA SER A 121 13.96 16.82 0.74
C SER A 121 12.86 15.97 0.10
N PHE A 122 13.04 14.65 0.00
CA PHE A 122 12.06 13.71 -0.55
C PHE A 122 11.86 12.51 0.38
N CYS A 123 10.62 12.30 0.80
CA CYS A 123 10.21 11.13 1.56
C CYS A 123 8.73 10.84 1.30
N ILE A 124 8.40 9.59 1.04
CA ILE A 124 7.02 9.09 1.05
C ILE A 124 6.94 8.05 2.16
N LYS A 125 6.11 8.31 3.17
CA LYS A 125 5.81 7.37 4.24
C LYS A 125 4.39 6.85 4.09
N ILE A 126 4.24 5.53 4.04
CA ILE A 126 2.96 4.84 3.99
C ILE A 126 2.86 3.99 5.26
N GLU A 127 1.82 4.25 6.05
CA GLU A 127 1.47 3.45 7.22
C GLU A 127 0.10 2.84 6.96
N SER A 128 -0.03 1.52 7.15
CA SER A 128 -1.26 0.78 6.86
C SER A 128 -1.61 -0.16 8.00
N LEU A 129 -2.88 -0.17 8.41
CA LEU A 129 -3.45 -1.14 9.34
C LEU A 129 -4.56 -1.93 8.64
N HIS A 130 -4.48 -3.25 8.70
CA HIS A 130 -5.50 -4.15 8.15
C HIS A 130 -6.47 -4.57 9.26
N SER A 131 -7.75 -4.25 9.10
CA SER A 131 -8.77 -4.49 10.12
C SER A 131 -9.98 -5.17 9.50
N SER A 132 -10.61 -6.08 10.26
CA SER A 132 -11.93 -6.64 9.94
C SER A 132 -13.07 -5.72 10.34
N ASP A 133 -12.79 -4.67 11.12
CA ASP A 133 -13.76 -3.67 11.54
C ASP A 133 -13.79 -2.51 10.53
N ILE A 134 -14.83 -2.50 9.69
CA ILE A 134 -15.07 -1.44 8.71
C ILE A 134 -15.44 -0.10 9.36
N SER A 135 -15.83 -0.11 10.64
CA SER A 135 -16.23 1.10 11.37
C SER A 135 -15.05 1.80 12.07
N LEU A 136 -13.85 1.23 12.00
CA LEU A 136 -12.64 1.78 12.62
C LEU A 136 -12.30 3.17 12.06
N THR A 137 -12.31 4.20 12.92
CA THR A 137 -12.15 5.61 12.52
C THR A 137 -10.75 6.19 12.77
N ASN A 138 -10.03 5.74 13.79
CA ASN A 138 -8.71 6.22 14.18
C ASN A 138 -7.67 5.08 14.25
N ALA A 139 -7.43 4.42 13.11
CA ALA A 139 -6.53 3.27 13.00
C ALA A 139 -5.06 3.57 13.37
N HIS A 140 -4.64 4.82 13.23
CA HIS A 140 -3.24 5.24 13.40
C HIS A 140 -2.98 6.06 14.67
N HIS A 141 -3.93 6.03 15.62
CA HIS A 141 -3.83 6.77 16.89
C HIS A 141 -3.50 8.25 16.71
N LEU A 142 -4.05 8.87 15.66
CA LEU A 142 -3.90 10.30 15.41
C LEU A 142 -4.39 11.08 16.64
N SER A 143 -3.73 12.21 16.91
CA SER A 143 -4.22 13.15 17.91
C SER A 143 -5.62 13.66 17.53
N PRO A 144 -6.42 14.15 18.50
CA PRO A 144 -7.75 14.70 18.21
C PRO A 144 -7.75 15.76 17.10
N GLU A 145 -6.74 16.64 17.08
CA GLU A 145 -6.58 17.71 16.09
C GLU A 145 -6.27 17.16 14.68
N GLU A 146 -5.36 16.19 14.58
CA GLU A 146 -5.05 15.53 13.30
C GLU A 146 -6.23 14.73 12.79
N LEU A 147 -6.97 14.06 13.68
CA LEU A 147 -8.14 13.27 13.32
C LEU A 147 -9.28 14.14 12.80
N GLU A 148 -9.49 15.32 13.41
CA GLU A 148 -10.51 16.29 12.98
C GLU A 148 -10.15 16.96 11.65
N SER A 149 -8.88 17.32 11.45
CA SER A 149 -8.40 17.95 10.21
C SER A 149 -8.22 16.98 9.04
N ARG A 150 -8.23 15.67 9.30
CA ARG A 150 -8.01 14.61 8.31
C ARG A 150 -9.16 14.52 7.32
N LYS A 151 -8.81 14.48 6.03
CA LYS A 151 -9.71 14.07 4.95
C LYS A 151 -9.58 12.57 4.71
N LEU A 152 -10.56 11.79 5.17
CA LEU A 152 -10.68 10.37 4.85
C LEU A 152 -11.29 10.19 3.45
N VAL A 153 -10.65 9.36 2.63
CA VAL A 153 -11.17 8.93 1.32
C VAL A 153 -11.51 7.45 1.37
N ASP A 154 -12.78 7.11 1.11
CA ASP A 154 -13.19 5.73 0.92
C ASP A 154 -12.96 5.32 -0.53
N ILE A 155 -12.14 4.28 -0.72
CA ILE A 155 -11.85 3.68 -2.02
C ILE A 155 -12.74 2.47 -2.18
N ASP A 156 -13.79 2.62 -2.99
CA ASP A 156 -14.70 1.54 -3.35
C ASP A 156 -14.24 0.87 -4.65
N ILE A 157 -13.65 -0.31 -4.53
CA ILE A 157 -13.21 -1.09 -5.70
C ILE A 157 -14.37 -1.58 -6.58
N GLY A 158 -15.62 -1.50 -6.11
CA GLY A 158 -16.82 -1.77 -6.92
C GLY A 158 -17.32 -0.55 -7.71
N ASN A 159 -16.72 0.63 -7.52
CA ASN A 159 -17.08 1.87 -8.21
C ASN A 159 -15.97 2.28 -9.20
N ILE A 160 -15.94 1.62 -10.35
CA ILE A 160 -14.93 1.81 -11.40
C ILE A 160 -15.55 2.54 -12.61
N SER A 161 -14.77 3.41 -13.25
CA SER A 161 -15.14 4.01 -14.53
C SER A 161 -14.33 3.39 -15.68
N PRO A 162 -14.97 2.78 -16.69
CA PRO A 162 -14.27 2.30 -17.89
C PRO A 162 -13.58 3.41 -18.71
N SER A 163 -13.85 4.68 -18.43
CA SER A 163 -13.17 5.81 -19.05
C SER A 163 -11.82 6.15 -18.40
N ASP A 164 -11.49 5.53 -17.27
CA ASP A 164 -10.24 5.79 -16.58
C ASP A 164 -9.06 5.30 -17.42
N LYS A 165 -7.98 6.10 -17.45
CA LYS A 165 -6.81 5.82 -18.30
C LYS A 165 -6.18 4.45 -18.01
N ASP A 166 -6.23 4.04 -16.74
CA ASP A 166 -5.61 2.81 -16.26
C ASP A 166 -6.62 1.66 -16.15
N TYR A 167 -7.82 1.80 -16.74
CA TYR A 167 -8.84 0.75 -16.76
C TYR A 167 -8.33 -0.48 -17.53
N ASN A 168 -8.43 -1.64 -16.88
CA ASN A 168 -8.16 -2.93 -17.48
C ASN A 168 -9.37 -3.86 -17.27
N PRO A 169 -10.05 -4.31 -18.33
CA PRO A 169 -11.23 -5.16 -18.19
C PRO A 169 -10.93 -6.52 -17.54
N ASP A 170 -9.69 -7.03 -17.65
CA ASP A 170 -9.28 -8.29 -17.01
C ASP A 170 -9.05 -8.15 -15.49
N GLU A 171 -8.99 -6.91 -14.99
CA GLU A 171 -8.78 -6.58 -13.58
C GLU A 171 -9.99 -5.87 -12.98
N ASP A 172 -11.16 -5.95 -13.65
CA ASP A 172 -12.40 -5.31 -13.25
C ASP A 172 -13.20 -6.17 -12.25
N PRO A 173 -13.19 -5.86 -10.93
CA PRO A 173 -13.98 -6.58 -9.93
C PRO A 173 -15.50 -6.47 -10.13
N THR A 174 -15.99 -5.54 -10.95
CA THR A 174 -17.42 -5.41 -11.27
C THR A 174 -17.91 -6.41 -12.31
N THR A 175 -16.99 -7.10 -12.99
CA THR A 175 -17.30 -8.16 -13.95
C THR A 175 -16.76 -9.52 -13.50
N PHE A 176 -15.76 -9.54 -12.61
CA PHE A 176 -15.13 -10.75 -12.11
C PHE A 176 -16.00 -11.53 -11.09
N LYS A 177 -16.05 -12.86 -11.25
CA LYS A 177 -16.59 -13.78 -10.24
C LYS A 177 -15.61 -14.90 -9.95
N SER A 178 -15.24 -15.06 -8.68
CA SER A 178 -14.35 -16.13 -8.24
C SER A 178 -15.02 -17.50 -8.38
N GLN A 179 -14.40 -18.40 -9.14
CA GLN A 179 -14.87 -19.78 -9.26
C GLN A 179 -14.67 -20.60 -7.97
N LYS A 180 -13.67 -20.24 -7.15
CA LYS A 180 -13.33 -20.97 -5.92
C LYS A 180 -14.19 -20.58 -4.73
N THR A 181 -14.53 -19.29 -4.63
CA THR A 181 -15.22 -18.72 -3.46
C THR A 181 -16.61 -18.20 -3.76
N GLY A 182 -16.97 -18.05 -5.04
CA GLY A 182 -18.25 -17.48 -5.47
C GLY A 182 -18.37 -15.97 -5.32
N ARG A 183 -17.38 -15.28 -4.73
CA ARG A 183 -17.39 -13.82 -4.51
C ARG A 183 -17.38 -13.04 -5.83
N GLY A 184 -18.05 -11.90 -5.82
CA GLY A 184 -18.23 -11.04 -6.99
C GLY A 184 -19.36 -11.52 -7.93
N PRO A 185 -19.70 -10.74 -8.96
CA PRO A 185 -19.18 -9.40 -9.26
C PRO A 185 -19.57 -8.36 -8.21
N LEU A 186 -18.68 -7.40 -7.97
CA LEU A 186 -18.93 -6.30 -7.03
C LEU A 186 -19.78 -5.21 -7.69
N LYS A 187 -20.62 -4.57 -6.90
CA LYS A 187 -21.39 -3.38 -7.31
C LYS A 187 -20.90 -2.16 -6.52
N PRO A 188 -21.09 -0.94 -7.04
CA PRO A 188 -20.87 0.26 -6.24
C PRO A 188 -21.62 0.17 -4.91
N GLY A 189 -20.94 0.43 -3.81
CA GLY A 189 -21.50 0.35 -2.46
C GLY A 189 -21.72 -1.06 -1.92
N TRP A 190 -21.13 -2.11 -2.51
CA TRP A 190 -21.30 -3.52 -2.06
C TRP A 190 -20.99 -3.77 -0.57
N TRP A 191 -20.20 -2.88 0.04
CA TRP A 191 -19.78 -2.92 1.44
C TRP A 191 -20.68 -2.09 2.37
N LEU A 192 -21.57 -1.26 1.81
CA LEU A 192 -22.58 -0.56 2.59
C LEU A 192 -23.61 -1.59 3.02
N VAL A 193 -23.69 -1.86 4.33
CA VAL A 193 -24.72 -2.74 4.88
C VAL A 193 -26.09 -2.14 4.54
N SER A 194 -26.81 -2.75 3.61
CA SER A 194 -28.25 -2.54 3.50
C SER A 194 -28.87 -2.99 4.80
N SER A 195 -29.61 -2.12 5.46
CA SER A 195 -30.52 -2.47 6.56
C SER A 195 -31.49 -3.55 6.09
N GLY A 196 -31.09 -4.82 6.27
CA GLY A 196 -31.89 -5.99 5.93
C GLY A 196 -31.44 -6.75 4.68
N SER A 197 -30.25 -7.35 4.67
CA SER A 197 -30.04 -8.64 3.98
C SER A 197 -28.89 -9.40 4.64
N THR A 198 -29.21 -10.52 5.26
CA THR A 198 -28.27 -11.52 5.75
C THR A 198 -27.49 -12.15 4.60
N GLY A 199 -26.16 -12.25 4.78
CA GLY A 199 -25.33 -13.29 4.17
C GLY A 199 -24.83 -13.01 2.76
N TYR A 200 -23.51 -12.84 2.64
CA TYR A 200 -22.78 -13.44 1.53
C TYR A 200 -22.64 -14.94 1.79
#